data_AF-A0A3B1BDH7-F1
#
_entry.id   AF-A0A3B1BDH7-F1
#
_cell.length_a   1.000
_cell.length_b   1.000
_cell.length_c   1.000
_cell.angle_alpha   90.00
_cell.angle_beta   90.00
_cell.angle_gamma   90.00
#
_symmetry.space_group_name_H-M   'P 1'
#
loop_
_entity.id
_entity.type
_entity.pdbx_description
1 polymer ?
#
loop_
_entity_poly.entity_id
_entity_poly.type
_entity_poly.pdbx_seq_one_letter_code
_entity_poly.pdbx_strand_id
1 'polypeptide(L)' 'MDAYLFIPRNAELENVPAPLLKMLGKLRQVMAPTLSEERKLAQNGSLTLIQLLETEGYYLQLPAHS' A
#
# COMPACT_ATOMS: atom_id res chain seq x y z
N MET A 1 13.40 -2.70 -8.91
CA MET A 1 11.96 -3.04 -8.86
C MET A 1 11.48 -2.61 -7.50
N ASP A 2 10.65 -1.56 -7.45
CA ASP A 2 10.22 -0.95 -6.19
C ASP A 2 8.78 -1.36 -5.91
N ALA A 3 8.60 -2.11 -4.82
CA ALA A 3 7.28 -2.47 -4.31
C ALA A 3 6.88 -1.48 -3.21
N TYR A 4 5.61 -1.07 -3.22
CA TYR A 4 5.07 -0.15 -2.24
C TYR A 4 4.00 -0.83 -1.41
N LEU A 5 4.02 -0.59 -0.11
CA LEU A 5 2.99 -1.00 0.82
C LEU A 5 2.26 0.24 1.30
N PHE A 6 0.95 0.28 1.08
CA PHE A 6 0.07 1.30 1.61
C PHE A 6 -0.71 0.70 2.77
N ILE A 7 -0.81 1.44 3.88
CA ILE A 7 -1.60 1.10 5.05
C ILE A 7 -2.37 2.34 5.50
N PRO A 8 -3.54 2.19 6.15
CA PRO A 8 -4.25 3.31 6.77
C PRO A 8 -3.34 4.06 7.75
N ARG A 9 -3.53 5.37 7.89
CA ARG A 9 -2.71 6.21 8.77
C ARG A 9 -2.72 5.76 10.24
N ASN A 10 -3.81 5.14 10.67
CA ASN A 10 -3.99 4.63 12.02
C ASN A 10 -3.68 3.13 12.15
N ALA A 11 -3.22 2.48 11.07
CA ALA A 11 -2.82 1.08 11.10
C ALA A 11 -1.34 0.96 11.44
N GLU A 12 -1.00 -0.05 12.24
CA GLU A 12 0.37 -0.40 12.54
C GLU A 12 0.88 -1.42 11.53
N LEU A 13 2.19 -1.41 11.26
CA LEU A 13 2.84 -2.40 10.38
C LEU A 13 2.64 -3.83 10.88
N GLU A 14 2.42 -4.01 12.19
CA GLU A 14 2.14 -5.29 12.83
C GLU A 14 0.82 -5.93 12.36
N ASN A 15 -0.12 -5.12 11.85
CA ASN A 15 -1.39 -5.61 11.27
C ASN A 15 -1.19 -6.21 9.88
N VAL A 16 -0.04 -5.97 9.24
CA VAL A 16 0.27 -6.51 7.91
C VAL A 16 0.83 -7.92 8.05
N PRO A 17 0.41 -8.88 7.22
CA PRO A 17 0.92 -10.24 7.27
C PRO A 17 2.45 -10.31 7.25
N ALA A 18 3.02 -10.99 8.24
CA ALA A 18 4.45 -11.27 8.34
C ALA A 18 5.11 -11.80 7.04
N PRO A 19 4.48 -12.69 6.24
CA PRO A 19 5.07 -13.10 4.96
C PRO A 19 5.22 -11.94 3.95
N LEU A 20 4.30 -10.97 3.93
CA LEU A 20 4.41 -9.79 3.07
C LEU A 20 5.54 -8.87 3.53
N LEU A 21 5.64 -8.64 4.84
CA LEU A 21 6.75 -7.87 5.42
C LEU A 21 8.10 -8.52 5.13
N LYS A 22 8.19 -9.86 5.24
CA LYS A 22 9.40 -10.61 4.86
C LYS A 22 9.75 -10.49 3.39
N MET A 23 8.75 -10.54 2.50
CA MET A 23 8.95 -10.39 1.06
C MET A 23 9.46 -9.00 0.71
N LEU A 24 8.92 -7.96 1.34
CA LEU A 24 9.33 -6.57 1.13
C LEU A 24 10.66 -6.24 1.83
N GLY A 25 11.02 -7.00 2.87
CA GLY A 25 12.23 -6.83 3.62
C GLY A 25 12.21 -5.53 4.43
N LYS A 26 13.19 -4.65 4.17
CA LYS A 26 13.37 -3.42 4.94
C LYS A 26 12.46 -2.32 4.40
N LEU A 27 11.27 -2.19 4.99
CA LEU A 27 10.35 -1.10 4.70
C LEU A 27 10.92 0.23 5.21
N ARG A 28 10.78 1.27 4.39
CA ARG A 28 11.04 2.66 4.78
C ARG A 28 9.78 3.46 4.48
N GLN A 29 9.36 4.31 5.41
CA GLN A 29 8.28 5.26 5.13
C GLN A 29 8.76 6.22 4.04
N VAL A 30 8.22 6.08 2.83
CA VAL A 30 8.59 6.91 1.67
C VAL A 30 7.72 8.16 1.60
N MET A 31 6.43 8.02 1.90
CA MET A 31 5.43 9.09 1.79
C MET A 31 4.11 8.71 2.48
N ALA A 32 3.33 9.71 2.89
CA ALA A 32 2.00 9.55 3.48
C ALA A 32 0.99 10.51 2.82
N PRO A 33 0.68 10.31 1.52
CA PRO A 33 -0.22 11.19 0.81
C PRO A 33 -1.67 11.02 1.26
N THR A 34 -2.44 12.10 1.26
CA THR A 34 -3.89 12.02 1.40
C THR A 34 -4.48 11.40 0.14
N LEU A 35 -5.24 10.31 0.32
CA LEU A 35 -5.97 9.67 -0.77
C LEU A 35 -7.24 10.47 -1.05
N SER A 36 -7.36 10.93 -2.29
CA SER A 36 -8.57 11.59 -2.81
C SER A 36 -8.83 11.04 -4.21
N GLU A 37 -10.08 11.02 -4.64
CA GLU A 37 -10.49 10.47 -5.94
C GLU A 37 -9.71 11.11 -7.11
N GLU A 38 -9.36 12.39 -6.97
CA GLU A 38 -8.59 13.16 -7.95
C GLU A 38 -7.09 12.80 -8.02
N ARG A 39 -6.54 12.09 -7.03
CA ARG A 39 -5.10 11.78 -6.91
C ARG A 39 -4.84 10.28 -7.07
N LYS A 40 -4.48 9.88 -8.29
CA LYS A 40 -4.05 8.50 -8.60
C LYS A 40 -2.63 8.24 -8.12
N LEU A 41 -2.50 7.59 -6.97
CA LEU A 41 -1.22 7.10 -6.44
C LEU A 41 -0.99 5.61 -6.76
N ALA A 42 -2.08 4.85 -6.90
CA ALA A 42 -1.99 3.44 -7.22
C ALA A 42 -1.94 3.23 -8.73
N GLN A 43 -1.10 2.29 -9.17
CA GLN A 43 -1.05 1.84 -10.57
C GLN A 43 -2.42 1.33 -11.05
N ASN A 44 -3.21 0.72 -10.15
CA ASN A 44 -4.56 0.20 -10.44
C ASN A 44 -5.70 1.21 -10.19
N GLY A 45 -5.38 2.47 -9.85
CA GLY A 45 -6.37 3.52 -9.54
C GLY A 45 -6.69 3.68 -8.06
N SER A 46 -7.08 4.90 -7.67
CA SER A 46 -7.33 5.33 -6.28
C SER A 46 -8.52 4.62 -5.62
N LEU A 47 -9.58 4.30 -6.36
CA LEU A 47 -10.78 3.65 -5.81
C LEU A 47 -10.50 2.24 -5.27
N THR A 48 -9.80 1.42 -6.05
CA THR A 48 -9.42 0.05 -5.65
C THR A 48 -8.51 0.06 -4.43
N LEU A 49 -7.61 1.04 -4.36
CA LEU A 49 -6.72 1.22 -3.21
C LEU A 49 -7.51 1.56 -1.94
N ILE A 50 -8.43 2.53 -2.00
CA ILE A 50 -9.27 2.91 -0.85
C ILE A 50 -10.08 1.70 -0.37
N GLN A 51 -10.75 0.99 -1.28
CA GLN A 51 -11.53 -0.19 -0.90
C GLN A 51 -10.68 -1.26 -0.22
N LEU A 52 -9.52 -1.60 -0.76
CA LEU A 52 -8.63 -2.60 -0.15
C LEU A 52 -8.08 -2.14 1.21
N LEU A 53 -7.79 -0.85 1.37
CA LEU A 53 -7.38 -0.29 2.66
C LEU A 53 -8.51 -0.35 3.69
N GLU A 54 -9.77 -0.21 3.27
CA GLU A 54 -10.94 -0.32 4.15
C GLU A 54 -11.30 -1.78 4.48
N THR A 55 -11.15 -2.71 3.54
CA THR A 55 -11.53 -4.12 3.74
C THR A 55 -10.40 -4.97 4.29
N GLU A 56 -9.20 -4.89 3.72
CA GLU A 56 -8.03 -5.72 4.06
C GLU A 56 -7.09 -5.02 5.04
N GLY A 57 -7.19 -3.69 5.18
CA GLY A 57 -6.31 -2.90 6.04
C GLY A 57 -4.92 -2.62 5.43
N TYR A 58 -4.64 -3.08 4.21
CA TYR A 58 -3.40 -2.81 3.50
C TYR A 58 -3.57 -2.97 1.98
N TYR A 59 -2.66 -2.36 1.20
CA TYR A 59 -2.56 -2.55 -0.24
C TYR A 59 -1.10 -2.73 -0.65
N LEU A 60 -0.83 -3.81 -1.38
CA LEU A 60 0.48 -4.08 -1.97
C LEU A 60 0.50 -3.66 -3.44
N GLN A 61 1.37 -2.70 -3.75
CA GLN A 61 1.69 -2.32 -5.11
C GLN A 61 2.98 -2.99 -5.57
N LEU A 62 2.85 -3.97 -6.46
CA LEU A 62 3.98 -4.55 -7.17
C LEU A 62 4.28 -3.69 -8.41
N PRO A 63 5.55 -3.44 -8.75
CA PRO A 63 5.90 -2.75 -9.98
C PRO A 63 5.41 -3.58 -11.17
N ALA A 64 4.53 -3.00 -11.99
CA ALA A 64 4.11 -3.65 -13.22
C ALA A 64 5.27 -3.55 -14.22
N HIS A 65 6.08 -4.59 -14.33
CA HIS A 65 6.96 -4.75 -15.48
C HIS A 65 6.30 -5.73 -16.44
N SER A 66 6.02 -5.27 -17.65
CA SER A 66 5.76 -6.10 -18.83
C SER A 66 6.94 -6.99 -19.17
#